data_AF-A0A2E2U942-F1
#
_entry.id   AF-A0A2E2U942-F1
#
_cell.length_a   1.000
_cell.length_b   1.000
_cell.length_c   1.000
_cell.angle_alpha   90.00
_cell.angle_beta   90.00
_cell.angle_gamma   90.00
#
_symmetry.space_group_name_H-M   'P 1'
#
loop_
_entity.id
_entity.type
_entity.pdbx_description
1 polymer ?
#
loop_
_entity_poly.entity_id
_entity_poly.type
_entity_poly.pdbx_seq_one_letter_code
_entity_poly.pdbx_strand_id
1 'polypeptide(L)'
;MRYLLLISTLALALGCGKSGTQWVTDFNYQTDDQDDQKWIVSDMKLNIGDNELPDLNVPLPRDYGYFRSWRLNGENYLGVDVNLSEVLGLPGQLATLPNGQAIPVDTNGVGVIEVPIENINGKIYAAVANGTTLLGVAVSISQLDDLKVGEIGVFPRFNIKGVDVMAGVFASESTGKTGLAIFATIGGIWEDTVKMGPEVFEWRTEYVTRSKRRRLARKLRRQMRRRMQLDFVER
;
A
#
# COMPACT_ATOMS: atom_id res chain seq x y z
N MET A 1 3.94 23.24 -6.57
CA MET A 1 5.31 23.26 -7.16
C MET A 1 6.44 23.42 -6.14
N ARG A 2 6.25 23.97 -4.93
CA ARG A 2 7.32 24.06 -3.91
C ARG A 2 7.76 22.73 -3.28
N TYR A 3 6.87 21.74 -3.18
CA TYR A 3 7.18 20.43 -2.58
C TYR A 3 7.98 19.48 -3.50
N LEU A 4 7.92 19.70 -4.82
CA LEU A 4 8.70 18.93 -5.81
C LEU A 4 10.20 19.22 -5.72
N LEU A 5 10.58 20.41 -5.24
CA LEU A 5 11.97 20.83 -5.04
C LEU A 5 12.63 20.18 -3.80
N LEU A 6 11.84 19.80 -2.80
CA LEU A 6 12.32 19.13 -1.58
C LEU A 6 12.56 17.63 -1.82
N ILE A 7 11.72 17.00 -2.65
CA ILE A 7 11.88 15.59 -3.04
C ILE A 7 13.05 15.42 -4.03
N SER A 8 13.27 16.39 -4.92
CA SER A 8 14.42 16.37 -5.85
C SER A 8 15.77 16.65 -5.19
N THR A 9 15.79 17.37 -4.06
CA THR A 9 17.03 17.62 -3.30
C THR A 9 17.43 16.43 -2.43
N LEU A 10 16.47 15.64 -1.94
CA LEU A 10 16.75 14.36 -1.28
C LEU A 10 17.34 13.32 -2.25
N ALA A 11 16.88 13.30 -3.51
CA ALA A 11 17.38 12.39 -4.54
C ALA A 11 18.83 12.69 -4.99
N LEU A 12 19.31 13.93 -4.82
CA LEU A 12 20.69 14.31 -5.14
C LEU A 12 21.71 13.91 -4.06
N ALA A 13 21.26 13.51 -2.86
CA ALA A 13 22.14 13.01 -1.81
C ALA A 13 22.50 11.52 -1.97
N LEU A 14 21.79 10.78 -2.83
CA LEU A 14 22.05 9.35 -3.09
C LEU A 14 23.03 9.12 -4.26
N GLY A 15 23.55 10.18 -4.88
CA GLY A 15 24.48 10.10 -6.00
C GLY A 15 25.82 10.77 -5.71
N CYS A 16 26.75 10.08 -5.07
CA CYS A 16 28.16 10.49 -5.06
C CYS A 16 29.10 9.29 -5.23
N GLY A 17 30.11 9.47 -6.09
CA GLY A 17 30.97 8.42 -6.64
C GLY A 17 31.87 7.70 -5.64
N LYS A 18 32.53 6.65 -6.15
CA LYS A 18 33.47 5.72 -5.49
C LYS A 18 34.76 6.36 -4.93
N SER A 19 34.74 7.61 -4.48
CA SER A 19 35.91 8.36 -4.02
C SER A 19 35.49 9.42 -2.99
N GLY A 20 34.97 8.96 -1.85
CA GLY A 20 34.63 9.75 -0.68
C GLY A 20 34.09 8.79 0.39
N THR A 21 34.39 9.03 1.67
CA THR A 21 33.84 8.24 2.78
C THR A 21 32.33 8.24 2.67
N GLN A 22 31.72 7.09 2.37
CA GLN A 22 30.28 6.95 2.31
C GLN A 22 29.71 7.08 3.72
N TRP A 23 29.05 8.19 4.01
CA TRP A 23 28.51 8.48 5.34
C TRP A 23 27.25 7.68 5.65
N VAL A 24 26.37 7.47 4.67
CA VAL A 24 25.17 6.62 4.84
C VAL A 24 25.49 5.23 4.34
N THR A 25 25.59 4.25 5.23
CA THR A 25 25.93 2.87 4.88
C THR A 25 24.73 1.98 4.65
N ASP A 26 23.59 2.34 5.23
CA ASP A 26 22.34 1.60 5.10
C ASP A 26 21.15 2.56 5.21
N PHE A 27 20.06 2.25 4.51
CA PHE A 27 18.82 3.02 4.53
C PHE A 27 17.63 2.08 4.50
N ASN A 28 16.85 2.10 5.57
CA ASN A 28 15.64 1.33 5.73
C ASN A 28 14.43 2.27 5.82
N TYR A 29 13.30 1.86 5.28
CA TYR A 29 12.05 2.59 5.41
C TYR A 29 10.87 1.63 5.39
N GLN A 30 9.82 1.99 6.12
CA GLN A 30 8.59 1.22 6.18
C GLN A 30 7.38 2.12 6.41
N THR A 31 6.20 1.61 6.08
CA THR A 31 4.92 2.22 6.47
C THR A 31 4.45 1.64 7.79
N ASP A 32 3.94 2.47 8.68
CA ASP A 32 3.57 2.09 10.05
C ASP A 32 2.21 2.68 10.47
N ASP A 33 1.54 1.97 11.38
CA ASP A 33 0.28 2.39 12.01
C ASP A 33 0.57 2.67 13.50
N GLN A 34 0.63 3.95 13.86
CA GLN A 34 0.89 4.38 15.24
C GLN A 34 -0.19 5.35 15.70
N ASP A 35 -0.79 5.07 16.87
CA ASP A 35 -1.78 5.94 17.54
C ASP A 35 -2.94 6.38 16.63
N ASP A 36 -3.50 5.43 15.86
CA ASP A 36 -4.54 5.70 14.84
C ASP A 36 -4.13 6.72 13.76
N GLN A 37 -2.84 6.76 13.41
CA GLN A 37 -2.28 7.57 12.34
C GLN A 37 -1.38 6.75 11.42
N LYS A 38 -1.25 7.18 10.16
CA LYS A 38 -0.37 6.55 9.16
C LYS A 38 0.97 7.25 9.11
N TRP A 39 2.04 6.47 9.18
CA TRP A 39 3.41 6.97 9.20
C TRP A 39 4.26 6.34 8.10
N ILE A 40 5.27 7.09 7.65
CA ILE A 40 6.47 6.52 7.04
C ILE A 40 7.59 6.70 8.04
N VAL A 41 8.23 5.60 8.42
CA VAL A 41 9.39 5.59 9.30
C VAL A 41 10.60 5.28 8.43
N SER A 42 11.67 6.06 8.61
CA SER A 42 12.93 5.84 7.88
C SER A 42 14.12 5.89 8.82
N ASP A 43 15.05 4.97 8.63
CA ASP A 43 16.25 4.79 9.44
C ASP A 43 17.48 4.73 8.53
N MET A 44 18.43 5.64 8.75
CA MET A 44 19.71 5.74 8.05
C MET A 44 20.82 5.36 9.00
N LYS A 45 21.59 4.32 8.66
CA LYS A 45 22.82 3.98 9.38
C LYS A 45 23.97 4.84 8.88
N LEU A 46 24.68 5.47 9.82
CA LEU A 46 25.78 6.36 9.53
C LEU A 46 27.14 5.81 9.94
N ASN A 47 28.11 5.98 9.05
CA ASN A 47 29.53 5.75 9.29
C ASN A 47 30.28 7.10 9.34
N ILE A 48 30.38 7.66 10.53
CA ILE A 48 31.04 8.94 10.82
C ILE A 48 32.35 8.78 11.61
N GLY A 49 32.95 7.58 11.55
CA GLY A 49 34.14 7.23 12.32
C GLY A 49 33.84 7.12 13.82
N ASP A 50 34.74 7.63 14.66
CA ASP A 50 34.63 7.60 16.12
C ASP A 50 33.67 8.66 16.70
N ASN A 51 33.01 9.44 15.83
CA ASN A 51 32.05 10.44 16.27
C ASN A 51 30.73 9.79 16.72
N GLU A 52 30.12 10.36 17.75
CA GLU A 52 28.87 9.89 18.31
C GLU A 52 27.78 10.94 18.10
N LEU A 53 26.64 10.50 17.59
CA LEU A 53 25.46 11.36 17.54
C LEU A 53 24.78 11.41 18.91
N PRO A 54 24.29 12.58 19.32
CA PRO A 54 23.43 12.67 20.49
C PRO A 54 22.13 11.90 20.25
N ASP A 55 21.53 11.40 21.33
CA ASP A 55 20.16 10.92 21.29
C ASP A 55 19.23 12.13 21.22
N LEU A 56 18.57 12.31 20.07
CA LEU A 56 17.65 13.40 19.82
C LEU A 56 16.33 12.85 19.31
N ASN A 57 15.25 13.46 19.78
CA ASN A 57 13.92 13.30 19.20
C ASN A 57 13.29 14.69 19.09
N VAL A 58 13.33 15.26 17.89
CA VAL A 58 12.90 16.64 17.62
C VAL A 58 11.63 16.60 16.77
N PRO A 59 10.50 17.16 17.26
CA PRO A 59 9.28 17.22 16.47
C PRO A 59 9.47 18.13 15.25
N LEU A 60 8.92 17.69 14.12
CA LEU A 60 8.80 18.50 12.91
C LEU A 60 7.62 19.48 13.06
N PRO A 61 7.64 20.61 12.33
CA PRO A 61 6.54 21.59 12.39
C PRO A 61 5.19 20.97 12.07
N ARG A 62 4.12 21.49 12.70
CA ARG A 62 2.72 21.10 12.43
C ARG A 62 2.46 19.60 12.62
N ASP A 63 3.16 18.99 13.58
CA ASP A 63 3.03 17.57 13.91
C ASP A 63 3.28 16.64 12.71
N TYR A 64 4.05 17.10 11.72
CA TYR A 64 4.42 16.31 10.53
C TYR A 64 5.32 15.12 10.83
N GLY A 65 5.73 14.97 12.09
CA GLY A 65 6.44 13.81 12.59
C GLY A 65 7.68 14.19 13.37
N TYR A 66 8.73 13.39 13.27
CA TYR A 66 9.90 13.50 14.13
C TYR A 66 11.20 13.32 13.35
N PHE A 67 12.20 14.10 13.71
CA PHE A 67 13.60 13.81 13.41
C PHE A 67 14.20 13.10 14.61
N ARG A 68 14.83 11.95 14.37
CA ARG A 68 15.48 11.13 15.38
C ARG A 68 16.97 11.00 15.10
N SER A 69 17.78 10.98 16.15
CA SER A 69 19.14 10.47 16.09
C SER A 69 19.39 9.61 17.31
N TRP A 70 20.02 8.46 17.15
CA TRP A 70 20.34 7.57 18.25
C TRP A 70 21.56 6.73 17.94
N ARG A 71 22.02 6.00 18.95
CA ARG A 71 23.13 5.05 18.83
C ARG A 71 22.68 3.68 19.28
N LEU A 72 22.98 2.66 18.48
CA LEU A 72 22.68 1.27 18.80
C LEU A 72 23.89 0.41 18.43
N ASN A 73 24.36 -0.42 19.37
CA ASN A 73 25.50 -1.34 19.15
C ASN A 73 26.78 -0.67 18.61
N GLY A 74 27.05 0.56 19.02
CA GLY A 74 28.22 1.33 18.57
C GLY A 74 28.01 2.06 17.23
N GLU A 75 26.88 1.86 16.58
CA GLU A 75 26.55 2.43 15.27
C GLU A 75 25.61 3.64 15.44
N ASN A 76 25.82 4.66 14.62
CA ASN A 76 25.02 5.88 14.63
C ASN A 76 23.85 5.75 13.66
N TYR A 77 22.69 6.24 14.06
CA TYR A 77 21.49 6.24 13.25
C TYR A 77 20.86 7.62 13.21
N LEU A 78 20.31 7.97 12.05
CA LEU A 78 19.38 9.08 11.87
C LEU A 78 18.06 8.53 11.38
N GLY A 79 16.96 9.09 11.85
CA GLY A 79 15.64 8.74 11.38
C GLY A 79 14.79 9.96 11.09
N VAL A 80 13.92 9.83 10.10
CA VAL A 80 12.87 10.81 9.82
C VAL A 80 11.57 10.04 9.73
N ASP A 81 10.69 10.34 10.68
CA ASP A 81 9.35 9.78 10.73
C ASP A 81 8.39 10.85 10.23
N VAL A 82 7.57 10.50 9.25
CA VAL A 82 6.63 11.43 8.62
C VAL A 82 5.21 10.95 8.88
N ASN A 83 4.42 11.81 9.52
CA ASN A 83 3.01 11.59 9.77
C ASN A 83 2.20 11.87 8.48
N LEU A 84 1.87 10.82 7.74
CA LEU A 84 1.10 10.95 6.51
C LEU A 84 -0.36 11.32 6.77
N SER A 85 -0.91 10.94 7.92
CA SER A 85 -2.25 11.37 8.33
C SER A 85 -2.33 12.89 8.44
N GLU A 86 -1.36 13.54 9.08
CA GLU A 86 -1.33 15.01 9.20
C GLU A 86 -0.93 15.71 7.90
N VAL A 87 0.01 15.13 7.14
CA VAL A 87 0.50 15.76 5.89
C VAL A 87 -0.51 15.68 4.76
N LEU A 88 -1.21 14.54 4.62
CA LEU A 88 -2.08 14.23 3.49
C LEU A 88 -3.57 14.10 3.87
N GLY A 89 -3.91 14.22 5.16
CA GLY A 89 -5.29 14.05 5.64
C GLY A 89 -5.78 12.60 5.57
N LEU A 90 -4.88 11.62 5.74
CA LEU A 90 -5.23 10.21 5.61
C LEU A 90 -5.91 9.65 6.87
N PRO A 91 -6.93 8.78 6.71
CA PRO A 91 -7.52 8.08 7.85
C PRO A 91 -6.51 7.09 8.42
N GLY A 92 -6.31 7.07 9.74
CA GLY A 92 -5.40 6.12 10.38
C GLY A 92 -6.02 4.78 10.79
N GLN A 93 -7.28 4.55 10.40
CA GLN A 93 -7.96 3.27 10.64
C GLN A 93 -7.35 2.12 9.82
N LEU A 94 -7.71 0.89 10.18
CA LEU A 94 -7.38 -0.30 9.39
C LEU A 94 -7.86 -0.14 7.94
N ALA A 95 -6.99 -0.46 6.99
CA ALA A 95 -7.32 -0.34 5.57
C ALA A 95 -8.49 -1.26 5.19
N THR A 96 -9.50 -0.67 4.55
CA THR A 96 -10.72 -1.37 4.15
C THR A 96 -11.03 -1.15 2.69
N LEU A 97 -11.57 -2.17 2.05
CA LEU A 97 -12.25 -2.06 0.77
C LEU A 97 -13.36 -0.99 0.82
N PRO A 98 -13.79 -0.43 -0.32
CA PRO A 98 -14.85 0.58 -0.38
C PRO A 98 -16.20 0.15 0.24
N ASN A 99 -16.38 -1.15 0.47
CA ASN A 99 -17.55 -1.70 1.14
C ASN A 99 -17.42 -1.80 2.67
N GLY A 100 -16.25 -1.48 3.23
CA GLY A 100 -15.93 -1.58 4.66
C GLY A 100 -15.32 -2.93 5.08
N GLN A 101 -15.21 -3.91 4.18
CA GLN A 101 -14.52 -5.16 4.46
C GLN A 101 -13.01 -4.91 4.53
N ALA A 102 -12.30 -5.68 5.36
CA ALA A 102 -10.83 -5.67 5.34
C ALA A 102 -10.30 -6.01 3.94
N ILE A 103 -9.16 -5.41 3.57
CA ILE A 103 -8.47 -5.79 2.34
C ILE A 103 -8.03 -7.27 2.41
N PRO A 104 -7.95 -7.99 1.27
CA PRO A 104 -7.62 -9.42 1.26
C PRO A 104 -6.10 -9.68 1.40
N VAL A 105 -5.41 -8.83 2.17
CA VAL A 105 -3.97 -8.85 2.39
C VAL A 105 -3.72 -8.68 3.88
N ASP A 106 -3.04 -9.64 4.48
CA ASP A 106 -2.37 -9.53 5.76
C ASP A 106 -1.04 -8.82 5.56
N THR A 107 -0.78 -7.81 6.37
CA THR A 107 0.45 -7.02 6.29
C THR A 107 1.40 -7.30 7.44
N ASN A 108 1.07 -8.26 8.33
CA ASN A 108 1.90 -8.66 9.46
C ASN A 108 2.38 -7.47 10.32
N GLY A 109 1.50 -6.47 10.50
CA GLY A 109 1.76 -5.26 11.28
C GLY A 109 2.25 -4.07 10.47
N VAL A 110 2.58 -4.22 9.18
CA VAL A 110 2.94 -3.11 8.30
C VAL A 110 1.72 -2.24 8.03
N GLY A 111 1.83 -0.93 8.27
CA GLY A 111 0.75 0.02 8.05
C GLY A 111 0.39 0.14 6.58
N VAL A 112 -0.92 0.14 6.25
CA VAL A 112 -1.40 0.33 4.88
C VAL A 112 -1.94 1.74 4.72
N ILE A 113 -1.32 2.49 3.82
CA ILE A 113 -1.76 3.82 3.41
C ILE A 113 -2.97 3.63 2.49
N GLU A 114 -4.15 4.10 2.90
CA GLU A 114 -5.32 4.18 2.04
C GLU A 114 -5.59 5.64 1.60
N VAL A 115 -5.66 5.85 0.29
CA VAL A 115 -5.95 7.16 -0.30
C VAL A 115 -7.30 7.08 -1.02
N PRO A 116 -8.34 7.79 -0.54
CA PRO A 116 -9.63 7.83 -1.24
C PRO A 116 -9.47 8.53 -2.59
N ILE A 117 -10.18 8.03 -3.61
CA ILE A 117 -10.21 8.66 -4.93
C ILE A 117 -11.38 9.64 -4.96
N GLU A 118 -11.11 10.91 -5.26
CA GLU A 118 -12.16 11.92 -5.34
C GLU A 118 -13.21 11.57 -6.40
N ASN A 119 -14.48 11.88 -6.11
CA ASN A 119 -15.64 11.74 -7.01
C ASN A 119 -16.03 10.30 -7.40
N ILE A 120 -15.33 9.27 -6.91
CA ILE A 120 -15.75 7.88 -7.07
C ILE A 120 -15.63 7.14 -5.73
N ASN A 121 -16.48 6.13 -5.50
CA ASN A 121 -16.30 5.27 -4.33
C ASN A 121 -15.16 4.26 -4.57
N GLY A 122 -13.93 4.75 -4.49
CA GLY A 122 -12.71 3.97 -4.71
C GLY A 122 -11.57 4.42 -3.80
N LYS A 123 -10.57 3.55 -3.68
CA LYS A 123 -9.40 3.73 -2.83
C LYS A 123 -8.15 3.16 -3.51
N ILE A 124 -7.02 3.83 -3.30
CA ILE A 124 -5.68 3.36 -3.63
C ILE A 124 -5.01 2.90 -2.34
N TYR A 125 -4.25 1.82 -2.39
CA TYR A 125 -3.54 1.26 -1.24
C TYR A 125 -2.05 1.19 -1.54
N ALA A 126 -1.23 1.57 -0.56
CA ALA A 126 0.21 1.41 -0.62
C ALA A 126 0.74 0.95 0.74
N ALA A 127 1.65 -0.01 0.74
CA ALA A 127 2.44 -0.36 1.93
C ALA A 127 3.84 -0.76 1.49
N VAL A 128 4.84 -0.47 2.32
CA VAL A 128 6.23 -0.87 2.05
C VAL A 128 6.87 -1.40 3.31
N ALA A 129 7.52 -2.56 3.20
CA ALA A 129 8.35 -3.11 4.26
C ALA A 129 9.36 -4.10 3.67
N ASN A 130 10.58 -4.14 4.23
CA ASN A 130 11.65 -5.07 3.87
C ASN A 130 11.87 -5.19 2.35
N GLY A 131 11.99 -4.04 1.67
CA GLY A 131 12.21 -3.98 0.22
C GLY A 131 11.04 -4.46 -0.63
N THR A 132 9.89 -4.80 -0.03
CA THR A 132 8.69 -5.27 -0.72
C THR A 132 7.61 -4.18 -0.69
N THR A 133 6.98 -3.92 -1.84
CA THR A 133 5.89 -2.94 -1.96
C THR A 133 4.58 -3.65 -2.28
N LEU A 134 3.55 -3.36 -1.48
CA LEU A 134 2.16 -3.64 -1.78
C LEU A 134 1.54 -2.42 -2.46
N LEU A 135 0.96 -2.61 -3.64
CA LEU A 135 0.12 -1.63 -4.31
C LEU A 135 -1.27 -2.21 -4.53
N GLY A 136 -2.31 -1.41 -4.34
CA GLY A 136 -3.68 -1.83 -4.59
C GLY A 136 -4.56 -0.72 -5.11
N VAL A 137 -5.62 -1.11 -5.80
CA VAL A 137 -6.71 -0.23 -6.19
C VAL A 137 -8.02 -0.98 -6.04
N ALA A 138 -9.02 -0.32 -5.45
CA ALA A 138 -10.37 -0.84 -5.35
C ALA A 138 -11.36 0.24 -5.80
N VAL A 139 -12.36 -0.16 -6.59
CA VAL A 139 -13.40 0.75 -7.07
C VAL A 139 -14.76 0.07 -7.01
N SER A 140 -15.73 0.76 -6.42
CA SER A 140 -17.13 0.34 -6.48
C SER A 140 -17.74 0.71 -7.83
N ILE A 141 -18.48 -0.23 -8.38
CA ILE A 141 -19.10 -0.15 -9.68
C ILE A 141 -20.59 -0.34 -9.45
N SER A 142 -21.38 0.75 -9.50
CA SER A 142 -22.82 0.72 -9.22
C SER A 142 -23.59 -0.29 -10.08
N GLN A 143 -23.08 -0.56 -11.29
CA GLN A 143 -23.63 -1.54 -12.19
C GLN A 143 -23.53 -2.99 -11.68
N LEU A 144 -22.70 -3.25 -10.67
CA LEU A 144 -22.55 -4.55 -10.02
C LEU A 144 -23.45 -4.69 -8.78
N ASP A 145 -24.16 -3.65 -8.34
CA ASP A 145 -24.99 -3.70 -7.12
C ASP A 145 -26.13 -4.73 -7.20
N ASP A 146 -26.63 -5.02 -8.41
CA ASP A 146 -27.65 -6.04 -8.64
C ASP A 146 -27.16 -7.48 -8.37
N LEU A 147 -25.87 -7.67 -8.09
CA LEU A 147 -25.34 -8.97 -7.71
C LEU A 147 -26.00 -9.50 -6.44
N LYS A 148 -26.40 -8.66 -5.46
CA LYS A 148 -27.16 -9.04 -4.25
C LYS A 148 -26.81 -10.46 -3.76
N VAL A 149 -25.52 -10.70 -3.53
CA VAL A 149 -24.99 -12.02 -3.12
C VAL A 149 -24.59 -12.05 -1.64
N GLY A 150 -24.92 -10.99 -0.90
CA GLY A 150 -24.41 -10.73 0.44
C GLY A 150 -23.04 -10.06 0.38
N GLU A 151 -22.47 -9.84 1.57
CA GLU A 151 -21.07 -9.43 1.73
C GLU A 151 -20.14 -10.60 1.44
N ILE A 152 -19.28 -10.46 0.42
CA ILE A 152 -18.40 -11.52 -0.06
C ILE A 152 -17.27 -10.96 -0.93
N GLY A 153 -16.03 -11.39 -0.68
CA GLY A 153 -14.88 -11.20 -1.56
C GLY A 153 -14.49 -12.47 -2.31
N VAL A 154 -14.26 -12.39 -3.62
CA VAL A 154 -13.65 -13.49 -4.39
C VAL A 154 -12.41 -12.99 -5.11
N PHE A 155 -11.26 -13.33 -4.57
CA PHE A 155 -9.96 -12.83 -4.97
C PHE A 155 -8.99 -13.97 -5.33
N PRO A 156 -8.99 -14.44 -6.58
CA PRO A 156 -7.93 -15.32 -7.06
C PRO A 156 -6.55 -14.63 -7.06
N ARG A 157 -5.53 -15.41 -6.72
CA ARG A 157 -4.11 -15.04 -6.80
C ARG A 157 -3.51 -15.55 -8.11
N PHE A 158 -2.63 -14.75 -8.68
CA PHE A 158 -1.87 -15.02 -9.89
C PHE A 158 -0.42 -14.59 -9.65
N ASN A 159 0.53 -15.34 -10.20
CA ASN A 159 1.93 -14.89 -10.26
C ASN A 159 2.28 -14.59 -11.73
N ILE A 160 2.69 -13.35 -12.01
CA ILE A 160 3.02 -12.90 -13.36
C ILE A 160 4.45 -12.38 -13.35
N LYS A 161 5.38 -13.16 -13.91
CA LYS A 161 6.82 -12.79 -14.02
C LYS A 161 7.43 -12.35 -12.69
N GLY A 162 7.07 -13.01 -11.58
CA GLY A 162 7.57 -12.62 -10.25
C GLY A 162 6.83 -11.45 -9.61
N VAL A 163 5.69 -11.03 -10.14
CA VAL A 163 4.76 -10.14 -9.41
C VAL A 163 3.58 -10.97 -8.93
N ASP A 164 3.35 -10.97 -7.62
CA ASP A 164 2.18 -11.63 -7.04
C ASP A 164 0.99 -10.68 -7.09
N VAL A 165 0.00 -11.03 -7.91
CA VAL A 165 -1.20 -10.23 -8.16
C VAL A 165 -2.43 -10.95 -7.61
N MET A 166 -3.25 -10.23 -6.87
CA MET A 166 -4.57 -10.67 -6.44
C MET A 166 -5.61 -9.74 -7.06
N ALA A 167 -6.56 -10.29 -7.82
CA ALA A 167 -7.60 -9.49 -8.48
C ALA A 167 -8.95 -10.16 -8.34
N GLY A 168 -9.98 -9.40 -7.99
CA GLY A 168 -11.27 -9.99 -7.65
C GLY A 168 -12.42 -9.02 -7.56
N VAL A 169 -13.57 -9.57 -7.17
CA VAL A 169 -14.82 -8.84 -6.97
C VAL A 169 -15.12 -8.86 -5.47
N PHE A 170 -15.47 -7.69 -4.92
CA PHE A 170 -16.10 -7.58 -3.62
C PHE A 170 -17.56 -7.19 -3.81
N ALA A 171 -18.46 -7.76 -3.03
CA ALA A 171 -19.88 -7.45 -3.08
C ALA A 171 -20.41 -7.05 -1.71
N SER A 172 -21.48 -6.26 -1.72
CA SER A 172 -22.22 -5.82 -0.54
C SER A 172 -23.72 -5.85 -0.83
N GLU A 173 -24.53 -5.85 0.23
CA GLU A 173 -25.99 -5.65 0.12
C GLU A 173 -26.36 -4.18 -0.06
N SER A 174 -25.44 -3.27 0.29
CA SER A 174 -25.61 -1.83 0.11
C SER A 174 -25.30 -1.41 -1.32
N THR A 175 -26.16 -0.56 -1.89
CA THR A 175 -25.94 0.09 -3.18
C THR A 175 -24.65 0.92 -3.16
N GLY A 176 -23.90 0.89 -4.25
CA GLY A 176 -22.65 1.62 -4.44
C GLY A 176 -21.46 1.00 -3.71
N LYS A 177 -21.59 -0.21 -3.14
CA LYS A 177 -20.55 -0.90 -2.37
C LYS A 177 -20.16 -2.28 -2.95
N THR A 178 -20.53 -2.54 -4.20
CA THR A 178 -20.05 -3.72 -4.94
C THR A 178 -19.05 -3.27 -6.00
N GLY A 179 -17.95 -3.98 -6.18
CA GLY A 179 -16.85 -3.49 -7.01
C GLY A 179 -15.75 -4.49 -7.33
N LEU A 180 -14.67 -3.95 -7.88
CA LEU A 180 -13.45 -4.69 -8.24
C LEU A 180 -12.29 -4.19 -7.40
N ALA A 181 -11.41 -5.09 -7.00
CA ALA A 181 -10.14 -4.71 -6.43
C ALA A 181 -8.99 -5.54 -7.00
N ILE A 182 -7.85 -4.90 -7.15
CA ILE A 182 -6.60 -5.46 -7.64
C ILE A 182 -5.51 -5.05 -6.67
N PHE A 183 -4.70 -6.00 -6.24
CA PHE A 183 -3.55 -5.83 -5.38
C PHE A 183 -2.35 -6.52 -6.03
N ALA A 184 -1.18 -5.93 -5.91
CA ALA A 184 0.07 -6.45 -6.42
C ALA A 184 1.15 -6.29 -5.36
N THR A 185 1.86 -7.37 -5.08
CA THR A 185 3.09 -7.37 -4.29
C THR A 185 4.27 -7.43 -5.24
N ILE A 186 5.11 -6.41 -5.18
CA ILE A 186 6.29 -6.27 -6.04
C ILE A 186 7.52 -6.26 -5.13
N GLY A 187 8.38 -7.27 -5.29
CA GLY A 187 9.66 -7.29 -4.59
C GLY A 187 10.66 -6.34 -5.25
N GLY A 188 11.36 -5.57 -4.44
CA GLY A 188 12.49 -4.68 -4.75
C GLY A 188 12.48 -4.03 -6.13
N ILE A 189 11.53 -3.12 -6.35
CA ILE A 189 11.65 -2.13 -7.43
C ILE A 189 12.91 -1.26 -7.23
N TRP A 190 13.40 -1.18 -5.99
CA TRP A 190 14.42 -0.24 -5.53
C TRP A 190 15.75 -0.89 -5.11
N GLU A 191 15.85 -2.22 -5.13
CA GLU A 191 17.06 -2.96 -4.75
C GLU A 191 17.45 -3.98 -5.83
N ASP A 192 18.71 -3.94 -6.29
CA ASP A 192 19.24 -4.81 -7.36
C ASP A 192 19.32 -6.30 -6.96
N THR A 193 19.00 -6.65 -5.71
CA THR A 193 19.05 -8.02 -5.18
C THR A 193 17.73 -8.44 -4.54
N VAL A 194 16.70 -8.68 -5.35
CA VAL A 194 15.43 -9.18 -4.83
C VAL A 194 15.48 -10.69 -4.67
N LYS A 195 15.74 -11.14 -3.45
CA LYS A 195 15.09 -12.37 -2.97
C LYS A 195 13.69 -11.94 -2.54
N MET A 196 12.64 -12.57 -3.09
CA MET A 196 11.33 -12.50 -2.46
C MET A 196 11.49 -13.06 -1.03
N GLY A 197 11.61 -12.17 -0.05
CA GLY A 197 11.48 -12.53 1.34
C GLY A 197 10.07 -13.05 1.54
N PRO A 198 9.88 -14.33 1.94
CA PRO A 198 8.56 -14.85 2.23
C PRO A 198 8.02 -14.12 3.49
N GLU A 199 6.71 -13.89 3.57
CA GLU A 199 5.97 -13.57 4.81
C GLU A 199 5.77 -12.08 5.20
N VAL A 200 6.00 -11.07 4.35
CA VAL A 200 5.60 -9.69 4.73
C VAL A 200 4.14 -9.39 4.38
N PHE A 201 3.72 -9.73 3.16
CA PHE A 201 2.34 -9.55 2.70
C PHE A 201 1.73 -10.90 2.36
N GLU A 202 0.83 -11.38 3.22
CA GLU A 202 0.16 -12.67 3.04
C GLU A 202 -1.27 -12.50 2.57
N TRP A 203 -1.68 -13.29 1.58
CA TRP A 203 -3.02 -13.14 1.02
C TRP A 203 -4.07 -13.81 1.91
N ARG A 204 -5.01 -13.02 2.45
CA ARG A 204 -6.16 -13.55 3.21
C ARG A 204 -7.25 -13.99 2.25
N THR A 205 -7.25 -15.26 1.87
CA THR A 205 -8.36 -15.83 1.09
C THR A 205 -9.57 -16.06 1.98
N GLU A 206 -10.65 -15.30 1.76
CA GLU A 206 -11.93 -15.57 2.40
C GLU A 206 -12.46 -16.94 1.94
N TYR A 207 -12.76 -17.85 2.88
CA TYR A 207 -13.37 -19.12 2.51
C TYR A 207 -14.82 -18.90 2.06
N VAL A 208 -15.00 -18.89 0.75
CA VAL A 208 -16.31 -18.81 0.12
C VAL A 208 -16.82 -20.20 -0.24
N THR A 209 -18.01 -20.55 0.24
CA THR A 209 -18.66 -21.80 -0.15
C THR A 209 -18.80 -21.93 -1.67
N ARG A 210 -18.60 -23.14 -2.20
CA ARG A 210 -18.66 -23.41 -3.64
C ARG A 210 -19.99 -22.95 -4.27
N SER A 211 -21.09 -23.01 -3.53
CA SER A 211 -22.41 -22.52 -3.94
C SER A 211 -22.44 -21.00 -4.10
N LYS A 212 -21.94 -20.23 -3.12
CA LYS A 212 -21.83 -18.76 -3.19
C LYS A 212 -20.92 -18.33 -4.36
N ARG A 213 -19.74 -18.92 -4.49
CA ARG A 213 -18.82 -18.65 -5.62
C ARG A 213 -19.48 -18.91 -6.97
N ARG A 214 -20.18 -20.04 -7.13
CA ARG A 214 -20.94 -20.37 -8.35
C ARG A 214 -22.07 -19.38 -8.61
N ARG A 215 -22.80 -18.94 -7.57
CA ARG A 215 -23.89 -17.97 -7.69
C ARG A 215 -23.37 -16.61 -8.17
N LEU A 216 -22.30 -16.11 -7.55
CA LEU A 216 -21.62 -14.87 -7.96
C LEU A 216 -21.16 -14.97 -9.42
N ALA A 217 -20.43 -16.04 -9.77
CA ALA A 217 -19.94 -16.24 -11.14
C ALA A 217 -21.09 -16.31 -12.17
N ARG A 218 -22.20 -16.98 -11.86
CA ARG A 218 -23.38 -17.02 -12.75
C ARG A 218 -24.02 -15.64 -12.91
N LYS A 219 -24.17 -14.87 -11.83
CA LYS A 219 -24.77 -13.53 -11.87
C LYS A 219 -23.89 -12.55 -12.66
N LEU A 220 -22.58 -12.53 -12.40
CA LEU A 220 -21.61 -11.75 -13.16
C LEU A 220 -21.67 -12.08 -14.66
N ARG A 221 -21.65 -13.37 -15.02
CA ARG A 221 -21.78 -13.80 -16.43
C ARG A 221 -23.08 -13.32 -17.08
N ARG A 222 -24.21 -13.36 -16.35
CA ARG A 222 -25.50 -12.87 -16.86
C ARG A 222 -25.47 -11.36 -17.10
N GLN A 223 -24.90 -10.58 -16.19
CA GLN A 223 -24.76 -9.13 -16.36
C GLN A 223 -23.85 -8.78 -17.54
N MET A 224 -22.70 -9.46 -17.68
CA MET A 224 -21.81 -9.22 -18.81
C MET A 224 -22.46 -9.58 -20.16
N ARG A 225 -23.20 -10.70 -20.23
CA ARG A 225 -23.90 -11.11 -21.45
C ARG A 225 -25.03 -10.17 -21.87
N ARG A 226 -25.83 -9.66 -20.92
CA ARG A 226 -26.91 -8.70 -21.21
C ARG A 226 -26.40 -7.40 -21.85
N ARG A 227 -25.13 -7.07 -21.65
CA ARG A 227 -24.52 -5.82 -22.14
C ARG A 227 -23.66 -5.97 -23.38
N MET A 228 -23.32 -7.21 -23.78
CA MET A 228 -22.63 -7.48 -25.04
C MET A 228 -23.60 -7.59 -26.24
N GLN A 229 -24.92 -7.54 -26.02
CA GLN A 229 -25.87 -7.28 -27.11
C GLN A 229 -25.74 -5.80 -27.48
N LEU A 230 -24.77 -5.51 -28.34
CA LEU A 230 -24.59 -4.22 -28.99
C LEU A 230 -25.74 -4.03 -29.99
N ASP A 231 -26.51 -2.96 -29.81
CA ASP A 231 -27.42 -2.48 -30.85
C ASP A 231 -26.57 -2.01 -32.04
N PHE A 232 -26.72 -2.70 -33.17
CA PHE A 232 -26.30 -2.15 -34.44
C PHE A 232 -27.34 -1.10 -34.84
N VAL A 233 -26.96 0.18 -34.82
CA VAL A 233 -27.73 1.19 -35.53
C VAL A 233 -27.50 0.94 -37.02
N GLU A 234 -28.48 0.34 -37.69
CA GLU A 234 -28.54 0.37 -39.15
C GLU A 234 -28.67 1.84 -39.57
N ARG A 235 -27.72 2.30 -40.39
CA ARG A 235 -27.84 3.55 -41.16
C ARG A 235 -28.32 3.21 -42.56
#